data_AF-A0A8R2M4E7-F1
#
_entry.id   AF-A0A8R2M4E7-F1
#
_cell.length_a   1.000
_cell.length_b   1.000
_cell.length_c   1.000
_cell.angle_alpha   90.00
_cell.angle_beta   90.00
_cell.angle_gamma   90.00
#
_symmetry.space_group_name_H-M   'P 1'
#
loop_
_entity.id
_entity.type
_entity.pdbx_description
1 polymer ?
#
loop_
_entity_poly.entity_id
_entity_poly.type
_entity_poly.pdbx_seq_one_letter_code
_entity_poly.pdbx_strand_id
1 'polypeptide(L)'
;MSNAPDDENEPEKMEEAGELEADVGARFDQQLASIDPRLKIDMDPFAHRDLRPEMMFIREELRQAKMQTLAVRRAALKKLLLKDFMEEDCELRNIGLAYAPPDP
;
A
#
# COMPACT_ATOMS: atom_id res chain seq x y z
N MET A 1 -15.11 9.41 -37.84
CA MET A 1 -13.68 9.73 -37.85
C MET A 1 -13.37 10.36 -36.49
N SER A 2 -13.23 9.57 -35.43
CA SER A 2 -11.99 8.91 -34.96
C SER A 2 -10.87 9.90 -34.62
N ASN A 3 -10.64 10.14 -33.32
CA ASN A 3 -9.37 9.86 -32.65
C ASN A 3 -9.42 10.37 -31.20
N ALA A 4 -9.74 9.45 -30.28
CA ALA A 4 -9.08 9.42 -28.99
C ALA A 4 -7.68 8.81 -29.21
N PRO A 5 -6.66 9.30 -28.50
CA PRO A 5 -5.55 8.45 -28.11
C PRO A 5 -5.48 8.38 -26.57
N ASP A 6 -5.61 7.13 -26.12
CA ASP A 6 -4.73 6.48 -25.16
C ASP A 6 -4.72 6.99 -23.72
N ASP A 7 -5.63 6.35 -22.97
CA ASP A 7 -5.57 6.01 -21.56
C ASP A 7 -4.49 4.90 -21.33
N GLU A 8 -3.25 5.13 -21.77
CA GLU A 8 -2.12 4.19 -21.65
C GLU A 8 -0.88 4.87 -21.08
N ASN A 9 -0.96 5.32 -19.82
CA ASN A 9 0.25 5.66 -19.08
C ASN A 9 0.25 4.96 -17.71
N GLU A 10 0.77 3.73 -17.79
CA GLU A 10 1.55 3.01 -16.77
C GLU A 10 0.82 2.34 -15.59
N PRO A 11 0.24 1.15 -15.80
CA PRO A 11 0.25 0.10 -14.77
C PRO A 11 1.63 -0.56 -14.60
N GLU A 12 2.56 -0.39 -15.55
CA GLU A 12 3.89 -1.04 -15.53
C GLU A 12 4.78 -0.63 -14.35
N LYS A 13 4.64 0.59 -13.80
CA LYS A 13 5.44 1.03 -12.64
C LYS A 13 5.02 0.42 -11.30
N MET A 14 3.85 -0.23 -11.23
CA MET A 14 3.38 -0.87 -9.99
C MET A 14 3.89 -2.32 -9.85
N GLU A 15 4.04 -3.05 -10.95
CA GLU A 15 4.52 -4.44 -10.95
C GLU A 15 6.02 -4.53 -10.62
N GLU A 16 6.84 -3.65 -11.20
CA GLU A 16 8.28 -3.59 -10.87
C GLU A 16 8.54 -3.23 -9.39
N ALA A 17 7.66 -2.46 -8.76
CA ALA A 17 7.78 -2.13 -7.33
C ALA A 17 7.47 -3.33 -6.41
N GLY A 18 6.59 -4.24 -6.84
CA GLY A 18 6.20 -5.44 -6.08
C GLY A 18 7.26 -6.54 -6.13
N GLU A 19 7.93 -6.71 -7.27
CA GLU A 19 9.06 -7.64 -7.41
C GLU A 19 10.26 -7.20 -6.55
N LEU A 20 10.52 -5.88 -6.48
CA LEU A 20 11.60 -5.34 -5.65
C LEU A 20 11.36 -5.53 -4.15
N GLU A 21 10.11 -5.46 -3.66
CA GLU A 21 9.83 -5.63 -2.23
C GLU A 21 10.04 -7.07 -1.78
N ALA A 22 9.57 -8.04 -2.57
CA ALA A 22 9.70 -9.46 -2.27
C ALA A 22 11.17 -9.93 -2.27
N ASP A 23 11.94 -9.49 -3.27
CA ASP A 23 13.37 -9.83 -3.39
C ASP A 23 14.22 -9.17 -2.30
N VAL A 24 13.88 -7.94 -1.90
CA VAL A 24 14.51 -7.26 -0.76
C VAL A 24 14.20 -8.01 0.54
N GLY A 25 12.95 -8.45 0.73
CA GLY A 25 12.55 -9.27 1.88
C GLY A 25 13.33 -10.57 1.98
N ALA A 26 13.42 -11.33 0.88
CA ALA A 26 14.14 -12.60 0.84
C ALA A 26 15.64 -12.46 1.15
N ARG A 27 16.29 -11.40 0.64
CA ARG A 27 17.70 -11.10 0.94
C ARG A 27 17.89 -10.73 2.41
N PHE A 28 16.95 -9.98 2.98
CA PHE A 28 17.01 -9.57 4.37
C PHE A 28 16.90 -10.78 5.32
N ASP A 29 15.94 -11.67 5.06
CA ASP A 29 15.76 -12.89 5.85
C ASP A 29 16.98 -13.83 5.75
N GLN A 30 17.59 -13.93 4.57
CA GLN A 30 18.83 -14.69 4.37
C GLN A 30 20.01 -14.11 5.17
N GLN A 31 20.11 -12.78 5.27
CA GLN A 31 21.11 -12.12 6.10
C GLN A 31 20.86 -12.36 7.60
N LEU A 32 19.60 -12.27 8.04
CA LEU A 32 19.21 -12.55 9.43
C LEU A 32 19.50 -14.00 9.84
N ALA A 33 19.37 -14.96 8.91
CA ALA A 33 19.68 -16.37 9.18
C ALA A 33 21.16 -16.64 9.53
N SER A 34 22.07 -15.73 9.16
CA SER A 34 23.51 -15.84 9.47
C SER A 34 23.88 -15.29 10.85
N ILE A 35 22.94 -14.62 11.53
CA ILE A 35 23.17 -14.01 12.85
C ILE A 35 23.09 -15.09 13.92
N ASP A 36 24.10 -15.14 14.80
CA ASP A 36 24.13 -16.08 15.92
C ASP A 36 22.88 -15.86 16.81
N PRO A 37 22.03 -16.88 17.02
CA PRO A 37 20.87 -16.76 17.91
C PRO A 37 21.25 -16.47 19.37
N ARG A 38 22.53 -16.59 19.74
CA ARG A 38 23.08 -16.23 21.05
C ARG A 38 23.67 -14.83 21.11
N LEU A 39 23.59 -14.05 20.02
CA LEU A 39 24.06 -12.67 19.98
C LEU A 39 23.33 -11.85 21.04
N LYS A 40 24.05 -11.48 22.10
CA LYS A 40 23.56 -10.53 23.10
C LYS A 40 23.89 -9.13 22.61
N ILE A 41 22.88 -8.43 22.12
CA ILE A 41 23.00 -7.02 21.80
C ILE A 41 23.00 -6.27 23.13
N ASP A 42 24.15 -5.72 23.52
CA ASP A 42 24.26 -4.87 24.70
C ASP A 42 23.74 -3.47 24.33
N MET A 43 22.43 -3.29 24.49
CA MET A 43 21.76 -2.02 24.21
C MET A 43 21.81 -1.16 25.47
N ASP A 44 22.69 -0.17 25.51
CA ASP A 44 22.64 0.86 26.56
C ASP A 44 21.36 1.70 26.38
N PRO A 45 20.41 1.67 27.33
CA PRO A 45 19.17 2.42 27.24
C PRO A 45 19.38 3.94 27.18
N PHE A 46 20.53 4.44 27.63
CA PHE A 46 20.83 5.86 27.76
C PHE A 46 21.76 6.42 26.68
N ALA A 47 22.41 5.57 25.87
CA ALA A 47 23.37 6.00 24.85
C ALA A 47 22.82 7.02 23.84
N HIS A 48 21.52 7.00 23.57
CA HIS A 48 20.85 7.92 22.63
C HIS A 48 19.81 8.81 23.31
N ARG A 49 19.97 9.10 24.61
CA ARG A 49 19.02 9.92 25.37
C ARG A 49 18.71 11.26 24.69
N ASP A 50 19.72 11.90 24.14
CA ASP A 50 19.61 13.23 23.54
C ASP A 50 18.92 13.19 22.16
N LEU A 51 18.95 12.04 21.48
CA LEU A 51 18.28 11.82 20.19
C LEU A 51 16.82 11.35 20.35
N ARG A 52 16.36 11.03 21.56
CA ARG A 52 14.98 10.57 21.80
C ARG A 52 13.92 11.56 21.31
N PRO A 53 14.04 12.89 21.53
CA PRO A 53 13.06 13.85 21.02
C PRO A 53 12.97 13.84 19.49
N GLU A 54 14.12 13.79 18.80
CA GLU A 54 14.18 13.74 17.34
C GLU A 54 13.59 12.43 16.80
N MET A 55 13.92 11.29 17.43
CA MET A 55 13.30 10.01 17.07
C MET A 55 11.78 10.00 17.29
N MET A 56 11.28 10.64 18.35
CA MET A 56 9.83 10.77 18.57
C MET A 56 9.18 11.62 17.48
N PHE A 57 9.82 12.71 17.07
CA PHE A 57 9.36 13.57 16.00
C PHE A 57 9.28 12.81 14.67
N ILE A 58 10.35 12.11 14.28
CA ILE A 58 10.39 11.30 13.05
C ILE A 58 9.30 10.22 13.05
N ARG A 59 9.04 9.57 14.20
CA ARG A 59 7.96 8.57 14.31
C ARG A 59 6.59 9.18 14.08
N GLU A 60 6.34 10.38 14.60
CA GLU A 60 5.06 11.07 14.44
C GLU A 60 4.86 11.54 13.00
N GLU A 61 5.89 12.09 12.36
CA GLU A 61 5.86 12.43 10.93
C GLU A 61 5.58 11.19 10.07
N LEU A 62 6.25 10.07 10.33
CA LEU A 62 6.02 8.81 9.62
C LEU A 62 4.59 8.29 9.83
N ARG A 63 4.04 8.41 11.04
CA ARG A 63 2.66 8.03 11.35
C ARG A 63 1.68 8.86 10.53
N GLN A 64 1.90 10.17 10.44
CA GLN A 64 1.06 11.08 9.66
C GLN A 64 1.15 10.78 8.16
N ALA A 65 2.36 10.62 7.62
CA ALA A 65 2.57 10.24 6.22
C ALA A 65 1.85 8.93 5.88
N LYS A 66 1.97 7.90 6.73
CA LYS A 66 1.26 6.62 6.54
C LYS A 66 -0.26 6.80 6.52
N MET A 67 -0.83 7.63 7.40
CA MET A 67 -2.27 7.91 7.41
C MET A 67 -2.70 8.64 6.13
N GLN A 68 -1.93 9.62 5.66
CA GLN A 68 -2.21 10.35 4.42
C GLN A 68 -2.16 9.41 3.20
N THR A 69 -1.11 8.59 3.08
CA THR A 69 -0.99 7.59 2.01
C THR A 69 -2.15 6.60 2.05
N LEU A 70 -2.54 6.11 3.24
CA LEU A 70 -3.69 5.22 3.40
C LEU A 70 -5.00 5.89 2.95
N ALA A 71 -5.20 7.17 3.28
CA ALA A 71 -6.38 7.92 2.86
C ALA A 71 -6.45 8.07 1.34
N VAL A 72 -5.32 8.40 0.69
CA VAL A 72 -5.24 8.49 -0.78
C VAL A 72 -5.53 7.14 -1.43
N ARG A 73 -4.94 6.05 -0.93
CA ARG A 73 -5.19 4.69 -1.43
C ARG A 73 -6.66 4.28 -1.29
N ARG A 74 -7.29 4.56 -0.15
CA ARG A 74 -8.73 4.30 0.06
C ARG A 74 -9.61 5.10 -0.90
N ALA A 75 -9.27 6.36 -1.15
CA ALA A 75 -10.00 7.20 -2.09
C ALA A 75 -9.86 6.70 -3.53
N ALA A 76 -8.66 6.31 -3.96
CA ALA A 76 -8.42 5.71 -5.27
C ALA A 76 -9.19 4.40 -5.44
N LEU A 77 -9.12 3.50 -4.45
CA LEU A 77 -9.84 2.23 -4.48
C LEU A 77 -11.36 2.44 -4.55
N LYS A 78 -11.90 3.38 -3.78
CA LYS A 78 -13.33 3.71 -3.84
C LYS A 78 -13.75 4.20 -5.23
N LYS A 79 -12.92 4.98 -5.92
CA LYS A 79 -13.21 5.45 -7.29
C LYS A 79 -13.23 4.29 -8.27
N LEU A 80 -12.25 3.38 -8.18
CA LEU A 80 -12.16 2.20 -9.02
C LEU A 80 -13.39 1.30 -8.84
N LEU A 81 -13.68 0.91 -7.59
CA LEU A 81 -14.84 0.08 -7.25
C LEU A 81 -16.17 0.71 -7.67
N LEU A 82 -16.30 2.04 -7.58
CA LEU A 82 -17.52 2.72 -8.02
C LEU A 82 -17.66 2.69 -9.54
N LYS A 83 -16.56 2.85 -10.28
CA LYS A 83 -16.56 2.75 -11.74
C LYS A 83 -16.98 1.33 -12.16
N ASP A 84 -16.31 0.32 -11.61
CA ASP A 84 -16.61 -1.10 -11.89
C ASP A 84 -18.07 -1.43 -11.57
N PHE A 85 -18.56 -0.98 -10.41
CA PHE A 85 -19.96 -1.18 -10.01
C PHE A 85 -20.96 -0.51 -10.98
N MET A 86 -20.65 0.68 -11.48
CA MET A 86 -21.54 1.37 -12.44
C MET A 86 -21.57 0.66 -13.80
N GLU A 87 -20.43 0.14 -14.25
CA GLU A 87 -20.34 -0.65 -15.48
C GLU A 87 -21.12 -1.96 -15.32
N GLU A 88 -20.91 -2.69 -14.23
CA GLU A 88 -21.62 -3.94 -13.93
C GLU A 88 -23.14 -3.73 -13.74
N ASP A 89 -23.58 -2.66 -13.06
CA ASP A 89 -25.01 -2.34 -12.92
C ASP A 89 -25.66 -2.03 -14.28
N CYS A 90 -24.94 -1.38 -15.20
CA CYS A 90 -25.42 -1.18 -16.57
C CYS A 90 -25.58 -2.52 -17.30
N GLU A 91 -24.60 -3.41 -17.19
CA GLU A 91 -24.64 -4.75 -17.81
C GLU A 91 -25.76 -5.62 -17.24
N LEU A 92 -25.94 -5.63 -15.91
CA LEU A 92 -27.01 -6.36 -15.25
C LEU A 92 -28.38 -5.86 -15.70
N ARG A 93 -28.58 -4.54 -15.77
CA ARG A 93 -29.84 -3.97 -16.24
C ARG A 93 -30.13 -4.31 -17.70
N ASN A 94 -29.10 -4.42 -18.55
CA ASN A 94 -29.28 -4.83 -19.94
C ASN A 94 -29.85 -6.25 -20.08
N ILE A 95 -29.59 -7.13 -19.11
CA ILE A 95 -30.15 -8.49 -19.04
C ILE A 95 -31.37 -8.59 -18.11
N GLY A 96 -31.89 -7.46 -17.63
CA GLY A 96 -33.07 -7.41 -16.76
C GLY A 96 -32.82 -7.83 -15.30
N LEU A 97 -31.55 -7.86 -14.87
CA LEU A 97 -31.14 -8.15 -13.50
C LEU A 97 -30.76 -6.87 -12.76
N ALA A 98 -30.74 -6.95 -11.43
CA ALA A 98 -30.26 -5.89 -10.54
C ALA A 98 -29.77 -6.49 -9.22
N TYR A 99 -28.88 -5.78 -8.52
CA TYR A 99 -28.48 -6.19 -7.19
C TYR A 99 -29.63 -6.14 -6.19
N ALA A 100 -29.63 -7.08 -5.25
CA ALA A 100 -30.50 -7.00 -4.10
C ALA A 100 -30.12 -5.79 -3.23
N PRO A 101 -31.11 -5.06 -2.67
CA PRO A 101 -30.81 -4.02 -1.69
C PRO A 101 -30.11 -4.63 -0.47
N PRO A 102 -29.18 -3.91 0.18
CA PRO A 102 -28.53 -4.41 1.39
C PRO A 102 -29.58 -4.65 2.49
N ASP A 103 -29.43 -5.76 3.21
CA ASP A 103 -30.28 -6.08 4.36
C ASP A 103 -30.11 -5.01 5.46
N PRO A 104 -31.20 -4.65 6.17
CA PRO A 104 -31.20 -3.62 7.22
C PRO A 104 -30.43 -4.03 8.49
#